data_AF-A0A6P3H9A5-F1
#
_entry.id   AF-A0A6P3H9A5-F1
#
_cell.length_a   1.000
_cell.length_b   1.000
_cell.length_c   1.000
_cell.angle_alpha   90.00
_cell.angle_beta   90.00
_cell.angle_gamma   90.00
#
_symmetry.space_group_name_H-M   'P 1'
#
loop_
_entity.id
_entity.type
_entity.pdbx_description
1 polymer ?
#
loop_
_entity_poly.entity_id
_entity_poly.type
_entity_poly.pdbx_seq_one_letter_code
_entity_poly.pdbx_strand_id
1 'polypeptide(L)'
;MEKKPTGLYEYKFIGTLRAPPDLLVDICMDLGYIRRQIPQVTEAYETECNGETVTYMKMEFPFFVSSRDCVYVKQRRELDFRGRKIQVVLAKGTSLPQFPKRSGFVRVSQCQVKLAVESAGSNQSK
;
A
#
# COMPACT_ATOMS: atom_id res chain seq x y z
N MET A 1 -0.49 1.39 32.36
CA MET A 1 -0.34 2.69 31.67
C MET A 1 -1.38 2.77 30.59
N GLU A 2 -2.42 3.58 30.81
CA GLU A 2 -3.52 3.76 29.86
C GLU A 2 -3.03 4.58 28.67
N LYS A 3 -3.17 4.05 27.43
CA LYS A 3 -2.73 4.76 26.22
C LYS A 3 -3.64 5.96 26.00
N LYS A 4 -3.08 7.18 26.03
CA LYS A 4 -3.80 8.38 25.60
C LYS A 4 -4.30 8.19 24.15
N PRO A 5 -5.55 8.57 23.83
CA PRO A 5 -6.07 8.45 22.48
C PRO A 5 -5.27 9.34 21.53
N THR A 6 -4.79 8.76 20.43
CA THR A 6 -3.91 9.43 19.46
C THR A 6 -4.67 10.26 18.43
N GLY A 7 -6.00 10.08 18.33
CA GLY A 7 -6.81 10.66 17.25
C GLY A 7 -6.55 10.05 15.86
N LEU A 8 -5.73 9.00 15.78
CA LEU A 8 -5.47 8.27 14.53
C LEU A 8 -6.51 7.18 14.30
N TYR A 9 -6.78 6.88 13.04
CA TYR A 9 -7.76 5.89 12.62
C TYR A 9 -7.09 4.70 11.94
N GLU A 10 -7.63 3.51 12.22
CA GLU A 10 -7.32 2.29 11.50
C GLU A 10 -8.51 1.92 10.62
N TYR A 11 -8.24 1.55 9.38
CA TYR A 11 -9.27 1.21 8.39
C TYR A 11 -9.20 -0.27 8.03
N LYS A 12 -10.37 -0.91 7.93
CA LYS A 12 -10.50 -2.28 7.43
C LYS A 12 -11.57 -2.32 6.35
N PHE A 13 -11.20 -2.83 5.19
CA PHE A 13 -12.11 -3.06 4.08
C PHE A 13 -12.26 -4.58 3.88
N ILE A 14 -13.50 -5.03 3.72
CA ILE A 14 -13.83 -6.41 3.39
C ILE A 14 -14.88 -6.36 2.29
N GLY A 15 -14.68 -7.11 1.22
CA GLY A 15 -15.62 -7.16 0.11
C GLY A 15 -15.16 -8.08 -1.00
N THR A 16 -16.01 -8.19 -2.01
CA THR A 16 -15.76 -9.01 -3.20
C THR A 16 -15.69 -8.12 -4.43
N LEU A 17 -14.71 -8.36 -5.30
CA LEU A 17 -14.54 -7.67 -6.57
C LEU A 17 -14.67 -8.67 -7.72
N ARG A 18 -15.23 -8.24 -8.86
CA ARG A 18 -15.35 -9.05 -10.08
C ARG A 18 -14.03 -9.06 -10.85
N ALA A 19 -12.98 -9.60 -10.24
CA ALA A 19 -11.65 -9.70 -10.83
C ALA A 19 -10.91 -10.94 -10.29
N PRO A 20 -10.01 -11.56 -11.08
CA PRO A 20 -9.14 -12.62 -10.59
C PRO A 20 -8.26 -12.12 -9.43
N PRO A 21 -8.01 -12.94 -8.38
CA PRO A 21 -7.17 -12.55 -7.25
C PRO A 21 -5.76 -12.08 -7.66
N ASP A 22 -5.14 -12.78 -8.61
CA ASP A 22 -3.79 -12.44 -9.08
C ASP A 22 -3.75 -11.08 -9.77
N LEU A 23 -4.75 -10.76 -10.60
CA LEU A 23 -4.86 -9.47 -11.27
C LEU A 23 -4.99 -8.31 -10.29
N LEU A 24 -5.79 -8.48 -9.22
CA LEU A 24 -5.92 -7.45 -8.19
C LEU A 24 -4.60 -7.17 -7.49
N VAL A 25 -3.83 -8.23 -7.21
CA VAL A 25 -2.52 -8.13 -6.57
C VAL A 25 -1.51 -7.50 -7.51
N ASP A 26 -1.51 -7.87 -8.79
CA ASP A 26 -0.65 -7.27 -9.81
C ASP A 26 -0.89 -5.77 -9.95
N ILE A 27 -2.15 -5.35 -9.97
CA ILE A 27 -2.55 -3.94 -9.97
C ILE A 27 -2.04 -3.20 -8.72
N CYS A 28 -2.14 -3.81 -7.54
CA CYS A 28 -1.62 -3.21 -6.31
C CYS A 28 -0.09 -3.11 -6.29
N MET A 29 0.61 -3.99 -7.01
CA MET A 29 2.06 -3.98 -7.11
C MET A 29 2.57 -3.06 -8.22
N ASP A 30 1.78 -2.79 -9.26
CA ASP A 30 2.16 -1.91 -10.38
C ASP A 30 2.08 -0.43 -10.02
N LEU A 31 3.23 0.16 -9.68
CA LEU A 31 3.35 1.58 -9.36
C LEU A 31 3.01 2.49 -10.56
N GLY A 32 3.29 2.03 -11.78
CA GLY A 32 2.96 2.75 -12.99
C GLY A 32 1.45 2.82 -13.21
N TYR A 33 0.73 1.73 -12.96
CA TYR A 33 -0.73 1.71 -12.97
C TYR A 33 -1.32 2.61 -11.89
N ILE A 34 -0.82 2.52 -10.65
CA ILE A 34 -1.23 3.39 -9.53
C ILE A 34 -1.10 4.87 -9.92
N ARG A 35 0.05 5.27 -10.47
CA ARG A 35 0.29 6.66 -10.90
C ARG A 35 -0.67 7.10 -12.01
N ARG A 36 -1.07 6.20 -12.92
CA ARG A 36 -2.05 6.52 -13.97
C ARG A 36 -3.48 6.66 -13.43
N GLN A 37 -3.85 5.86 -12.43
CA GLN A 37 -5.23 5.81 -11.92
C GLN A 37 -5.50 6.77 -10.76
N ILE A 38 -4.48 7.18 -10.00
CA ILE A 38 -4.63 8.02 -8.82
C ILE A 38 -4.01 9.40 -9.13
N PRO A 39 -4.82 10.41 -9.51
CA PRO A 39 -4.33 11.73 -9.92
C PRO A 39 -3.52 12.46 -8.84
N GLN A 40 -3.75 12.12 -7.56
CA GLN A 40 -3.03 12.69 -6.44
C GLN A 40 -1.56 12.23 -6.40
N VAL A 41 -1.22 11.08 -7.00
CA VAL A 41 0.15 10.55 -6.99
C VAL A 41 0.99 11.27 -8.05
N THR A 42 1.72 12.30 -7.63
CA THR A 42 2.49 13.16 -8.55
C THR A 42 3.92 12.68 -8.78
N GLU A 43 4.51 11.96 -7.83
CA GLU A 43 5.86 11.38 -7.93
C GLU A 43 5.83 9.99 -7.29
N ALA A 44 6.23 8.97 -8.03
CA ALA A 44 6.33 7.61 -7.52
C ALA A 44 7.41 6.84 -8.28
N TYR A 45 8.32 6.20 -7.54
CA TYR A 45 9.38 5.37 -8.11
C TYR A 45 9.83 4.29 -7.12
N GLU A 46 10.51 3.29 -7.65
CA GLU A 46 11.14 2.21 -6.89
C GLU A 46 12.65 2.28 -7.07
N THR A 47 13.38 1.93 -6.02
CA THR A 47 14.84 1.87 -6.05
C THR A 47 15.32 0.79 -5.08
N GLU A 48 16.43 0.15 -5.43
CA GLU A 48 17.07 -0.85 -4.58
C GLU A 48 17.91 -0.15 -3.50
N CYS A 49 17.61 -0.43 -2.23
CA CYS A 49 18.35 0.07 -1.08
C CYS A 49 18.67 -1.09 -0.14
N ASN A 50 19.96 -1.33 0.12
CA ASN A 50 20.42 -2.40 1.01
C ASN A 50 19.89 -3.81 0.63
N GLY A 51 19.67 -4.07 -0.67
CA GLY A 51 19.13 -5.33 -1.17
C GLY A 51 17.61 -5.49 -1.03
N GLU A 52 16.89 -4.43 -0.66
CA GLU A 52 15.44 -4.38 -0.66
C GLU A 52 14.93 -3.32 -1.64
N THR A 53 13.90 -3.66 -2.41
CA THR A 53 13.17 -2.69 -3.24
C THR A 53 12.35 -1.77 -2.34
N VAL A 54 12.70 -0.48 -2.35
CA VAL A 54 12.01 0.58 -1.60
C VAL A 54 11.20 1.43 -2.56
N THR A 55 9.94 1.66 -2.21
CA THR A 55 9.04 2.56 -2.95
C THR A 55 8.98 3.92 -2.27
N TYR A 56 9.19 4.97 -3.07
CA TYR A 56 8.83 6.34 -2.70
C TYR A 56 7.55 6.74 -3.42
N MET A 57 6.63 7.35 -2.69
CA MET A 57 5.39 7.88 -3.24
C MET A 57 5.07 9.24 -2.61
N LYS A 58 4.77 10.22 -3.46
CA LYS A 58 4.32 11.55 -3.10
C LYS A 58 2.87 11.72 -3.56
N MET A 59 2.04 12.23 -2.66
CA MET A 59 0.66 12.59 -2.92
C MET A 59 0.43 14.08 -2.69
N GLU A 60 -0.18 14.74 -3.66
CA GLU A 60 -0.61 16.13 -3.55
C GLU A 60 -2.08 16.22 -3.16
N PHE A 61 -2.38 17.20 -2.32
CA PHE A 61 -3.70 17.48 -1.81
C PHE A 61 -4.08 18.94 -2.13
N PRO A 62 -5.37 19.30 -2.10
CA PRO A 62 -5.82 20.67 -2.33
C PRO A 62 -5.12 21.68 -1.41
N PHE A 63 -5.02 22.93 -1.88
CA PHE A 63 -4.14 24.02 -1.37
C PHE A 63 -4.11 24.23 0.15
N PHE A 64 -5.15 23.86 0.90
CA PHE A 64 -5.19 24.02 2.36
C PHE A 64 -4.54 22.87 3.13
N VAL A 65 -4.14 21.80 2.45
CA VAL A 65 -3.61 20.60 3.09
C VAL A 65 -2.23 20.27 2.53
N SER A 66 -1.22 20.25 3.39
CA SER A 66 0.16 19.94 3.00
C SER A 66 0.23 18.61 2.24
N SER A 67 1.05 18.56 1.20
CA SER A 67 1.29 17.33 0.45
C SER A 67 1.97 16.28 1.34
N ARG A 68 1.78 14.99 1.06
CA ARG A 68 2.35 13.89 1.85
C ARG A 68 3.35 13.13 1.00
N ASP A 69 4.42 12.65 1.63
CA ASP A 69 5.28 11.64 1.04
C ASP A 69 5.43 10.44 1.98
N CYS A 70 5.61 9.27 1.40
CA CYS A 70 5.89 8.04 2.13
C CYS A 70 7.02 7.28 1.45
N VAL A 71 7.80 6.62 2.29
CA VAL A 71 8.87 5.69 1.90
C VAL A 71 8.50 4.38 2.54
N TYR A 72 8.34 3.33 1.75
CA TYR A 72 7.88 2.05 2.26
C TYR A 72 8.48 0.89 1.48
N VAL A 73 8.57 -0.25 2.14
CA VAL A 73 8.85 -1.53 1.50
C VAL A 73 7.52 -2.25 1.30
N LYS A 74 7.32 -2.84 0.12
CA LYS A 74 6.17 -3.70 -0.16
C LYS A 74 6.64 -5.10 -0.55
N GLN A 75 5.90 -6.11 -0.12
CA GLN A 75 6.15 -7.51 -0.45
C GLN A 75 4.84 -8.20 -0.81
N ARG A 76 4.89 -9.02 -1.86
CA ARG A 76 3.85 -9.98 -2.20
C ARG A 76 4.26 -11.35 -1.67
N ARG A 77 3.32 -12.08 -1.08
CA ARG A 77 3.48 -13.48 -0.68
C ARG A 77 2.26 -14.27 -1.07
N GLU A 78 2.48 -15.46 -1.59
CA GLU A 78 1.44 -16.45 -1.78
C GLU A 78 1.44 -17.39 -0.58
N LEU A 79 0.27 -17.61 0.01
CA LEU A 79 0.09 -18.51 1.14
C LEU A 79 -0.93 -19.58 0.77
N ASP A 80 -0.65 -20.83 1.16
CA ASP A 80 -1.68 -21.86 1.25
C ASP A 80 -2.23 -21.88 2.68
N PHE A 81 -3.53 -21.64 2.81
CA PHE A 81 -4.23 -21.77 4.08
C PHE A 81 -5.40 -22.73 3.92
N ARG A 82 -5.27 -23.94 4.45
CA ARG A 82 -6.29 -24.99 4.41
C ARG A 82 -6.69 -25.37 2.97
N GLY A 83 -5.71 -25.47 2.06
CA GLY A 83 -5.92 -25.80 0.65
C GLY A 83 -6.52 -24.65 -0.16
N ARG A 84 -6.56 -23.43 0.39
CA ARG A 84 -6.95 -22.21 -0.30
C ARG A 84 -5.72 -21.36 -0.54
N LYS A 85 -5.51 -20.99 -1.80
CA LYS A 85 -4.49 -20.03 -2.20
C LYS A 85 -4.94 -18.61 -1.85
N ILE A 86 -4.16 -17.95 -1.01
CA ILE A 86 -4.35 -16.56 -0.57
C ILE A 86 -3.16 -15.75 -1.04
N GLN A 87 -3.40 -14.70 -1.83
CA GLN A 87 -2.39 -13.72 -2.17
C GLN A 87 -2.37 -12.62 -1.11
N VAL A 88 -1.20 -12.35 -0.54
CA VAL A 88 -1.01 -11.35 0.50
C VAL A 88 -0.05 -10.29 0.03
N VAL A 89 -0.43 -9.02 0.16
CA VAL A 89 0.45 -7.86 -0.02
C VAL A 89 0.61 -7.16 1.32
N LEU A 90 1.87 -6.97 1.71
CA LEU A 90 2.25 -6.22 2.90
C LEU A 90 3.03 -5.00 2.46
N ALA A 91 2.67 -3.82 2.98
CA ALA A 91 3.50 -2.63 2.86
C ALA A 91 3.75 -2.03 4.24
N LYS A 92 4.97 -1.58 4.48
CA LYS A 92 5.38 -0.98 5.75
C LYS A 92 6.28 0.21 5.50
N GLY A 93 5.96 1.33 6.14
CA GLY A 93 6.79 2.52 6.14
C GLY A 93 8.21 2.22 6.65
N THR A 94 9.21 2.78 5.98
CA THR A 94 10.61 2.71 6.37
C THR A 94 11.24 4.10 6.34
N SER A 95 12.33 4.27 7.08
CA SER A 95 13.10 5.51 7.10
C SER A 95 14.54 5.19 6.72
N LEU A 96 14.99 5.80 5.63
CA LEU A 96 16.30 5.55 5.05
C LEU A 96 17.00 6.89 4.76
N PRO A 97 18.32 7.02 5.01
CA PRO A 97 19.06 8.25 4.75
C PRO A 97 18.99 8.73 3.29
N GLN A 98 18.80 7.80 2.34
CA GLN A 98 18.64 8.08 0.92
C GLN A 98 17.35 8.87 0.61
N PHE A 99 16.40 8.89 1.54
CA PHE A 99 15.12 9.58 1.42
C PHE A 99 14.92 10.58 2.58
N PRO A 100 15.72 11.66 2.62
CA PRO A 100 15.56 12.67 3.66
C PRO A 100 14.17 13.31 3.59
N LYS A 101 13.71 13.85 4.72
CA LYS A 101 12.46 14.62 4.75
C LYS A 101 12.63 15.86 3.89
N ARG A 102 11.67 16.13 3.02
CA ARG A 102 11.64 17.30 2.14
C ARG A 102 10.81 18.40 2.81
N SER A 103 11.25 19.66 2.72
CA SER A 103 10.47 20.81 3.18
C SER A 103 9.18 20.97 2.35
N GLY A 104 8.07 21.33 2.98
CA GLY A 104 6.78 21.51 2.31
C GLY A 104 5.92 20.24 2.21
N PHE A 105 6.41 19.10 2.69
CA PHE A 105 5.69 17.82 2.70
C PHE A 105 5.64 17.23 4.11
N VAL A 106 4.54 16.53 4.41
CA VAL A 106 4.41 15.75 5.64
C VAL A 106 4.84 14.31 5.35
N ARG A 107 5.98 13.91 5.92
CA ARG A 107 6.46 12.53 5.86
C ARG A 107 5.60 11.60 6.70
N VAL A 108 4.92 10.67 6.04
CA VAL A 108 4.19 9.59 6.70
C VAL A 108 5.20 8.54 7.18
N SER A 109 5.53 8.57 8.48
CA SER A 109 6.51 7.66 9.10
C SER A 109 5.91 6.35 9.59
N GLN A 110 4.61 6.36 9.91
CA GLN A 110 3.90 5.20 10.47
C GLN A 110 2.75 4.83 9.54
N CYS A 111 3.05 4.00 8.55
CA CYS A 111 2.05 3.42 7.65
C CYS A 111 2.27 1.91 7.57
N GLN A 112 1.19 1.16 7.72
CA GLN A 112 1.17 -0.27 7.48
C GLN A 112 -0.09 -0.62 6.69
N VAL A 113 0.09 -1.31 5.57
CA VAL A 113 -1.01 -1.82 4.74
C VAL A 113 -0.90 -3.33 4.69
N LYS A 114 -2.03 -4.00 4.87
CA LYS A 114 -2.16 -5.45 4.73
C LYS A 114 -3.35 -5.70 3.83
N LEU A 115 -3.09 -6.37 2.71
CA LEU A 115 -4.11 -6.82 1.78
C LEU A 115 -4.02 -8.34 1.68
N ALA A 116 -5.16 -9.00 1.81
CA ALA A 116 -5.29 -10.42 1.55
C ALA A 116 -6.40 -10.59 0.51
N VAL A 117 -6.10 -11.31 -0.56
CA VAL A 117 -7.02 -11.57 -1.67
C VAL A 117 -7.09 -13.07 -1.86
N GLU A 118 -8.31 -13.60 -1.83
CA GLU A 118 -8.61 -14.98 -2.16
C GLU A 118 -9.68 -15.01 -3.24
N SER A 119 -9.79 -16.16 -3.92
CA SER A 119 -10.92 -16.39 -4.81
C SER A 119 -12.19 -16.45 -3.97
N ALA A 120 -13.23 -15.73 -4.39
CA ALA A 120 -14.55 -15.79 -3.75
C ALA A 120 -15.25 -17.16 -3.92
N GLY A 121 -14.58 -18.12 -4.59
CA GLY A 121 -15.21 -19.29 -5.17
C GLY A 121 -16.01 -18.89 -6.41
N SER A 122 -16.20 -19.81 -7.35
CA SER A 122 -17.29 -19.61 -8.30
C SER A 122 -18.58 -19.54 -7.48
N ASN A 123 -19.29 -18.42 -7.53
CA ASN A 123 -20.74 -18.52 -7.40
C ASN A 123 -21.22 -19.32 -8.63
N GLN A 124 -21.17 -20.65 -8.54
CA GLN A 124 -22.24 -21.44 -9.15
C GLN A 124 -23.50 -21.05 -8.39
N SER A 125 -24.20 -20.04 -8.91
CA SER A 125 -25.54 -19.70 -8.50
C SER A 125 -26.32 -19.48 -9.79
N LYS A 126 -26.99 -20.58 -10.17
CA LYS A 126 -28.14 -20.76 -11.07
C LYS A 126 -28.17 -19.97 -12.38
#